data_AF-A0A7K3IUK1-F1
#
_entry.id   AF-A0A7K3IUK1-F1
#
_cell.length_a   1.000
_cell.length_b   1.000
_cell.length_c   1.000
_cell.angle_alpha   90.00
_cell.angle_beta   90.00
_cell.angle_gamma   90.00
#
_symmetry.space_group_name_H-M   'P 1'
#
loop_
_entity.id
_entity.type
_entity.pdbx_description
1 polymer ?
#
loop_
_entity_poly.entity_id
_entity_poly.type
_entity_poly.pdbx_seq_one_letter_code
_entity_poly.pdbx_strand_id
1 'polypeptide(L)'
;IAELYKIEKELMERMKIAGTTGKTVTLKIKFSDFRQITRSRTLPDFIRDFDVLHRCVTEIRKSLDLAGTRIRLLGVSISNMEPDQEEEGEKQLDLFR
;
A
#
# COMPACT_ATOMS: atom_id res chain seq x y z
N ILE A 1 17.25 -1.05 0.30
CA ILE A 1 16.67 -2.26 -0.35
C ILE A 1 16.09 -1.82 -1.68
N ALA A 2 16.78 -2.10 -2.79
CA ALA A 2 16.36 -1.68 -4.12
C ALA A 2 15.11 -2.43 -4.63
N GLU A 3 14.89 -3.66 -4.16
CA GLU A 3 13.76 -4.49 -4.60
C GLU A 3 12.40 -3.96 -4.15
N LEU A 4 12.30 -3.45 -2.92
CA LEU A 4 11.04 -2.90 -2.39
C LEU A 4 10.58 -1.69 -3.21
N TYR A 5 11.52 -0.82 -3.58
CA TYR A 5 11.27 0.35 -4.42
C TYR A 5 10.74 -0.03 -5.81
N LYS A 6 11.25 -1.13 -6.39
CA LYS A 6 10.74 -1.66 -7.66
C LYS A 6 9.29 -2.15 -7.52
N ILE A 7 8.99 -2.89 -6.45
CA ILE A 7 7.63 -3.39 -6.17
C ILE A 7 6.65 -2.23 -5.99
N GLU A 8 7.06 -1.18 -5.27
CA GLU A 8 6.26 0.05 -5.08
C GLU A 8 5.94 0.72 -6.42
N LYS A 9 6.94 0.86 -7.31
CA LYS A 9 6.72 1.44 -8.65
C LYS A 9 5.76 0.62 -9.49
N GLU A 10 5.94 -0.70 -9.54
CA GLU A 10 5.05 -1.59 -10.26
C GLU A 10 3.63 -1.61 -9.68
N LEU A 11 3.48 -1.39 -8.37
CA LEU A 11 2.17 -1.28 -7.73
C LEU A 11 1.47 0.03 -8.12
N MET A 12 2.18 1.16 -8.08
CA MET A 12 1.61 2.46 -8.48
C MET A 12 1.18 2.46 -9.95
N GLU A 13 2.00 1.90 -10.84
CA GLU A 13 1.64 1.80 -12.26
C GLU A 13 0.37 0.96 -12.46
N ARG A 14 0.25 -0.18 -11.74
CA ARG A 14 -0.95 -1.01 -11.78
C ARG A 14 -2.20 -0.29 -11.28
N MET A 15 -2.08 0.49 -10.21
CA MET A 15 -3.18 1.28 -9.67
C MET A 15 -3.65 2.35 -10.65
N LYS A 16 -2.68 3.04 -11.29
CA LYS A 16 -2.95 4.05 -12.30
C LYS A 16 -3.66 3.46 -13.53
N ILE A 17 -3.18 2.32 -14.04
CA ILE A 17 -3.82 1.61 -15.16
C ILE A 17 -5.24 1.15 -14.79
N ALA A 18 -5.42 0.69 -13.56
CA ALA A 18 -6.72 0.26 -13.06
C ALA A 18 -7.68 1.41 -12.75
N GLY A 19 -7.22 2.67 -12.73
CA GLY A 19 -8.02 3.82 -12.32
C GLY A 19 -8.56 3.69 -10.90
N THR A 20 -7.75 3.13 -9.99
CA THR A 20 -8.15 2.90 -8.59
C THR A 20 -7.12 3.49 -7.64
N THR A 21 -7.61 4.04 -6.54
CA THR A 21 -6.79 4.47 -5.41
C THR A 21 -7.17 3.67 -4.16
N GLY A 22 -6.42 3.81 -3.06
CA GLY A 22 -6.78 3.19 -1.79
C GLY A 22 -6.09 3.85 -0.61
N LYS A 23 -6.52 3.50 0.61
CA LYS A 23 -6.06 4.14 1.85
C LYS A 23 -5.10 3.29 2.67
N THR A 24 -5.16 1.97 2.51
CA THR A 24 -4.44 1.04 3.40
C THR A 24 -3.28 0.39 2.66
N VAL A 25 -2.06 0.65 3.11
CA VAL A 25 -0.85 -0.05 2.65
C VAL A 25 -0.59 -1.25 3.53
N THR A 26 -0.27 -2.40 2.94
CA THR A 26 0.17 -3.59 3.66
C THR A 26 1.52 -4.06 3.14
N LEU A 27 2.49 -4.23 4.04
CA LEU A 27 3.78 -4.84 3.77
C LEU A 27 3.78 -6.28 4.30
N LYS A 28 4.06 -7.24 3.40
CA LYS A 28 4.16 -8.67 3.70
C LYS A 28 5.58 -9.15 3.43
N ILE A 29 6.18 -9.79 4.42
CA ILE A 29 7.52 -10.35 4.37
C ILE A 29 7.40 -11.84 4.70
N LYS A 30 7.91 -12.70 3.83
CA LYS A 30 8.06 -14.14 4.11
C LYS A 30 9.52 -14.50 4.19
N PHE A 31 9.89 -15.26 5.20
CA PHE A 31 11.24 -15.69 5.48
C PHE A 31 11.52 -17.08 4.92
N SER A 32 12.80 -17.43 4.88
CA SER A 32 13.26 -18.76 4.42
C SER A 32 12.86 -19.90 5.35
N ASP A 33 12.59 -19.60 6.63
CA ASP A 33 12.09 -20.53 7.65
C ASP A 33 10.55 -20.62 7.68
N PHE A 34 9.90 -20.19 6.60
CA PHE A 34 8.43 -20.17 6.43
C PHE A 34 7.66 -19.26 7.41
N ARG A 35 8.34 -18.50 8.27
CA ARG A 35 7.67 -17.44 9.04
C ARG A 35 7.23 -16.30 8.12
N GLN A 36 6.19 -15.60 8.53
CA GLN A 36 5.73 -14.40 7.84
C GLN A 36 5.46 -13.26 8.81
N ILE A 37 5.77 -12.04 8.39
CA ILE A 37 5.38 -10.81 9.07
C ILE A 37 4.50 -10.02 8.11
N THR A 38 3.35 -9.56 8.61
CA THR A 38 2.47 -8.64 7.90
C THR A 38 2.20 -7.45 8.79
N ARG A 39 2.36 -6.25 8.22
CA ARG A 39 1.99 -4.99 8.86
C ARG A 39 1.25 -4.13 7.86
N SER A 40 0.19 -3.49 8.34
CA SER A 40 -0.60 -2.57 7.54
C SER A 40 -0.67 -1.21 8.21
N ARG A 41 -0.93 -0.18 7.41
CA ARG A 41 -1.22 1.16 7.86
C ARG A 41 -2.27 1.78 6.96
N THR A 42 -3.29 2.35 7.58
CA THR A 42 -4.34 3.12 6.91
C THR A 42 -4.02 4.60 7.04
N LEU A 43 -4.07 5.32 5.93
CA LEU A 43 -3.92 6.77 5.87
C LEU A 43 -5.30 7.45 5.92
N PRO A 44 -5.40 8.70 6.40
CA PRO A 44 -6.65 9.47 6.35
C PRO A 44 -7.09 9.72 4.89
N ASP A 45 -6.11 10.03 4.04
CA ASP A 45 -6.30 10.34 2.63
C ASP A 45 -5.92 9.17 1.71
N PHE A 46 -6.40 9.25 0.47
CA PHE A 46 -6.09 8.29 -0.57
C PHE A 46 -4.65 8.40 -1.07
N ILE A 47 -4.05 7.24 -1.37
CA ILE A 47 -2.69 7.14 -1.90
C ILE A 47 -2.76 7.36 -3.42
N ARG A 48 -2.50 8.58 -3.86
CA ARG A 48 -2.56 8.97 -5.28
C ARG A 48 -1.20 9.14 -5.92
N ASP A 49 -0.17 9.37 -5.11
CA ASP A 49 1.20 9.57 -5.57
C ASP A 49 2.19 8.54 -5.00
N PHE A 50 3.28 8.36 -5.74
CA PHE A 50 4.32 7.41 -5.39
C PHE A 50 5.06 7.81 -4.10
N ASP A 51 5.19 9.11 -3.82
CA ASP A 51 5.94 9.59 -2.67
C ASP A 51 5.22 9.28 -1.35
N VAL A 52 3.89 9.38 -1.32
CA VAL A 52 3.03 8.96 -0.20
C VAL A 52 3.14 7.45 -0.01
N LEU A 53 3.04 6.65 -1.08
CA LEU A 53 3.23 5.19 -0.98
C LEU A 53 4.62 4.86 -0.40
N HIS A 54 5.67 5.41 -1.00
CA HIS A 54 7.05 5.13 -0.64
C HIS A 54 7.35 5.49 0.82
N ARG A 55 6.83 6.63 1.27
CA ARG A 55 6.95 7.08 2.66
C ARG A 55 6.24 6.10 3.61
N CYS A 56 5.00 5.74 3.33
CA CYS A 56 4.22 4.82 4.15
C CYS A 56 4.88 3.44 4.25
N VAL A 57 5.32 2.88 3.12
CA VAL A 57 6.02 1.58 3.09
C VAL A 57 7.35 1.67 3.85
N THR A 58 8.10 2.76 3.70
CA THR A 58 9.35 2.98 4.42
C THR A 58 9.14 3.04 5.93
N GLU A 59 8.08 3.71 6.39
CA GLU A 59 7.73 3.78 7.82
C GLU A 59 7.34 2.40 8.37
N ILE A 60 6.50 1.64 7.66
CA ILE A 60 6.15 0.27 8.03
C ILE A 60 7.42 -0.60 8.11
N ARG A 61 8.29 -0.52 7.10
CA ARG A 61 9.56 -1.27 7.08
C ARG A 61 10.46 -0.91 8.25
N LYS A 62 10.60 0.38 8.59
CA LYS A 62 11.44 0.84 9.71
C LYS A 62 10.91 0.37 11.06
N SER A 63 9.61 0.15 11.19
CA SER A 63 9.01 -0.44 12.41
C SER A 63 9.28 -1.93 12.58
N LEU A 64 9.82 -2.60 11.56
CA LEU A 64 10.12 -4.03 11.59
C LEU A 64 11.60 -4.25 11.87
N ASP A 65 11.89 -5.08 12.88
CA ASP A 65 13.23 -5.61 13.06
C ASP A 65 13.44 -6.79 12.10
N LEU A 66 14.26 -6.57 11.09
CA LEU A 66 14.60 -7.54 10.05
C LEU A 66 16.06 -8.00 10.16
N ALA A 67 16.78 -7.62 11.21
CA ALA A 67 18.20 -7.93 11.35
C ALA A 67 18.46 -9.44 11.36
N GLY A 68 19.44 -9.89 10.58
CA GLY A 68 19.91 -11.28 10.57
C GLY A 68 18.96 -12.31 9.92
N THR A 69 17.85 -11.89 9.31
CA THR A 69 16.89 -12.81 8.69
C THR A 69 16.98 -12.85 7.16
N ARG A 70 16.95 -14.05 6.57
CA ARG A 70 16.89 -14.24 5.11
C ARG A 70 15.45 -14.15 4.61
N ILE A 71 15.15 -13.06 3.92
CA ILE A 71 13.86 -12.80 3.27
C ILE A 71 13.77 -13.61 1.97
N ARG A 72 12.67 -14.35 1.79
CA ARG A 72 12.36 -15.12 0.58
C ARG A 72 11.36 -14.40 -0.32
N LEU A 73 10.43 -13.64 0.25
CA LEU A 73 9.43 -12.91 -0.49
C LEU A 73 9.11 -11.60 0.22
N LEU A 74 8.99 -10.54 -0.59
CA LEU A 74 8.54 -9.22 -0.17
C LEU A 74 7.35 -8.84 -1.04
N GLY A 75 6.30 -8.31 -0.44
CA GLY A 75 5.12 -7.87 -1.15
C GLY A 75 4.51 -6.63 -0.53
N VAL A 76 4.05 -5.71 -1.37
CA VAL A 76 3.26 -4.54 -0.99
C VAL A 76 1.89 -4.68 -1.63
N SER A 77 0.83 -4.42 -0.87
CA SER A 77 -0.54 -4.40 -1.39
C SER A 77 -1.28 -3.19 -0.85
N ILE A 78 -2.22 -2.67 -1.65
CA ILE A 78 -3.17 -1.64 -1.22
C ILE A 78 -4.55 -2.25 -1.05
N SER A 79 -5.30 -1.77 -0.06
CA SER A 79 -6.69 -2.13 0.20
C SER A 79 -7.50 -0.90 0.59
N ASN A 80 -8.80 -1.11 0.80
CA ASN A 80 -9.78 -0.03 1.00
C ASN A 80 -9.79 0.91 -0.22
N MET A 81 -10.01 0.29 -1.39
CA MET A 81 -9.87 0.92 -2.70
C MET A 81 -11.17 1.53 -3.19
N GLU A 82 -11.06 2.65 -3.88
CA GLU A 82 -12.15 3.33 -4.57
C GLU A 82 -11.70 3.70 -5.99
N PRO A 83 -12.63 3.90 -6.93
CA PRO A 83 -12.31 4.50 -8.22
C PRO A 83 -11.54 5.80 -8.00
N ASP A 84 -10.47 6.02 -8.76
CA ASP A 84 -9.71 7.26 -8.71
C ASP A 84 -10.50 8.36 -9.42
N GLN A 85 -11.55 8.83 -8.73
CA GLN A 85 -12.28 10.02 -9.09
C GLN A 85 -11.51 11.19 -8.46
N GLU A 86 -10.84 11.98 -9.30
CA GLU A 86 -10.57 13.38 -8.97
C GLU A 86 -11.93 13.98 -8.60
N GLU A 87 -12.03 14.56 -7.40
CA GLU A 87 -13.28 14.92 -6.71
C GLU A 87 -14.36 15.52 -7.63
N GLU A 88 -15.20 14.68 -8.24
CA GLU A 88 -16.51 15.08 -8.72
C GLU A 88 -17.49 14.89 -7.57
N GLY A 89 -17.57 15.94 -6.74
CA GLY A 89 -18.69 16.32 -5.89
C GLY A 89 -19.36 15.21 -5.09
N GLU A 90 -19.24 15.30 -3.76
CA GLU A 90 -20.01 14.51 -2.78
C GLU A 90 -21.44 14.23 -3.27
N LYS A 91 -21.68 13.01 -3.79
CA LYS A 91 -23.03 12.53 -4.05
C LYS A 91 -23.66 12.22 -2.71
N GLN A 92 -24.23 13.26 -2.10
CA GLN A 92 -25.11 13.14 -0.95
C GLN A 92 -26.23 12.18 -1.35
N LEU A 93 -26.27 11.02 -0.70
CA LEU A 93 -27.38 10.09 -0.83
C LEU A 93 -28.55 10.69 -0.05
N ASP A 94 -29.65 11.00 -0.74
CA ASP A 94 -30.88 11.46 -0.10
C ASP A 94 -31.40 10.38 0.86
N LEU A 95 -31.38 10.68 2.16
CA LEU A 95 -31.75 9.73 3.22
C LEU A 95 -33.25 9.69 3.50
N PHE A 96 -34.09 10.36 2.72
CA PHE A 96 -35.52 10.36 2.98
C PHE A 96 -36.31 10.15 1.70
N ARG A 97 -36.98 8.99 1.62
CA ARG A 97 -38.15 8.78 0.77
C ARG A 97 -39.28 8.27 1.64
#